data_AF-A0A7X9UBZ6-F1
#
_entry.id   AF-A0A7X9UBZ6-F1
#
_cell.length_a   1.000
_cell.length_b   1.000
_cell.length_c   1.000
_cell.angle_alpha   90.00
_cell.angle_beta   90.00
_cell.angle_gamma   90.00
#
_symmetry.space_group_name_H-M   'P 1'
#
loop_
_entity.id
_entity.type
_entity.pdbx_description
1 polymer ?
#
loop_
_entity_poly.entity_id
_entity_poly.type
_entity_poly.pdbx_seq_one_letter_code
_entity_poly.pdbx_strand_id
1 'polypeptide(L)'
;MVALADTIVNTAASGIVAALVASAVASVKAKGRWVVERTEQEKSMEEAVRAGMRALLWRELKNIHEQAMDEHGLRVADRRQLESVYAAYHGLGGNGTGTRLYRDAMNQPVID
;
A
#
# COMPACT_ATOMS: atom_id res chain seq x y z
N MET A 1 25.98 -20.45 -9.37
CA MET A 1 24.67 -21.06 -9.05
C MET A 1 23.71 -20.12 -8.32
N VAL A 2 24.18 -19.11 -7.56
CA VAL A 2 23.31 -18.12 -6.87
C VAL A 2 22.59 -17.16 -7.83
N ALA A 3 23.29 -16.63 -8.85
CA ALA A 3 22.72 -15.67 -9.80
C ALA A 3 21.51 -16.19 -10.61
N LEU A 4 21.43 -17.51 -10.85
CA LEU A 4 20.33 -18.12 -11.60
C LEU A 4 19.04 -18.14 -10.78
N ALA A 5 19.15 -18.39 -9.46
CA ALA A 5 18.02 -18.41 -8.54
C ALA A 5 17.44 -17.00 -8.34
N ASP A 6 18.29 -15.99 -8.18
CA ASP A 6 17.86 -14.59 -8.04
C ASP A 6 17.17 -14.06 -9.31
N THR A 7 17.66 -14.46 -10.48
CA THR A 7 17.04 -14.08 -11.76
C THR A 7 15.65 -14.72 -11.92
N ILE A 8 15.48 -15.98 -11.50
CA ILE A 8 14.19 -16.69 -11.55
C ILE A 8 13.19 -16.07 -10.58
N VAL A 9 13.59 -15.80 -9.34
CA VAL A 9 12.73 -15.18 -8.32
C VAL A 9 12.29 -13.78 -8.76
N ASN A 10 13.21 -12.97 -9.29
CA ASN A 10 12.90 -11.62 -9.75
C ASN A 10 12.02 -11.60 -11.02
N THR A 11 12.22 -12.55 -11.93
CA THR A 11 11.37 -12.71 -13.13
C THR A 11 9.97 -13.20 -12.77
N ALA A 12 9.85 -14.12 -11.80
CA ALA A 12 8.56 -14.60 -11.31
C ALA A 12 7.78 -13.51 -10.56
N ALA A 13 8.45 -12.75 -9.68
CA ALA A 13 7.86 -11.59 -9.01
C ALA A 13 7.38 -10.53 -10.01
N SER A 14 8.18 -10.25 -11.04
CA SER A 14 7.83 -9.31 -12.11
C SER A 14 6.66 -9.80 -12.98
N GLY A 15 6.59 -11.11 -13.26
CA GLY A 15 5.49 -11.71 -14.02
C GLY A 15 4.15 -11.63 -13.29
N ILE A 16 4.14 -11.86 -11.97
CA ILE A 16 2.94 -11.73 -11.14
C ILE A 16 2.50 -10.28 -11.08
N VAL A 17 3.41 -9.34 -10.83
CA VAL A 17 3.08 -7.90 -10.81
C VAL A 17 2.59 -7.42 -12.18
N ALA A 18 3.22 -7.83 -13.27
CA ALA A 18 2.78 -7.49 -14.63
C ALA A 18 1.38 -8.07 -14.95
N ALA A 19 1.08 -9.30 -14.51
CA ALA A 19 -0.24 -9.89 -14.66
C ALA A 19 -1.31 -9.16 -13.83
N LEU A 20 -0.97 -8.71 -12.62
CA LEU A 20 -1.85 -7.91 -11.76
C LEU A 20 -2.12 -6.52 -12.36
N VAL A 21 -1.11 -5.88 -12.95
CA VAL A 21 -1.27 -4.57 -13.59
C VAL A 21 -2.02 -4.68 -14.92
N ALA A 22 -1.72 -5.68 -15.76
CA ALA A 22 -2.41 -5.91 -17.03
C ALA A 22 -3.90 -6.25 -16.82
N SER A 23 -4.22 -7.08 -15.82
CA SER A 23 -5.62 -7.36 -15.45
C SER A 23 -6.33 -6.11 -14.91
N ALA A 24 -5.65 -5.26 -14.13
CA ALA A 24 -6.22 -3.98 -13.68
C ALA A 24 -6.54 -3.04 -14.85
N VAL A 25 -5.67 -2.92 -15.86
CA VAL A 25 -5.88 -2.03 -17.02
C VAL A 25 -6.98 -2.54 -17.96
N ALA A 26 -7.06 -3.85 -18.20
CA ALA A 26 -8.15 -4.47 -18.97
C ALA A 26 -9.52 -4.22 -18.31
N SER A 27 -9.55 -4.26 -16.97
CA SER A 27 -10.75 -3.98 -16.16
C SER A 27 -11.23 -2.53 -16.26
N VAL A 28 -10.34 -1.57 -16.54
CA VAL A 28 -10.67 -0.15 -16.67
C VAL A 28 -11.26 0.16 -18.05
N LYS A 29 -10.73 -0.42 -19.13
CA LYS A 29 -11.26 -0.19 -20.50
C LYS A 29 -12.64 -0.81 -20.73
N ALA A 30 -13.01 -1.85 -19.99
CA ALA A 30 -14.34 -2.48 -20.07
C ALA A 30 -15.47 -1.68 -19.37
N LYS A 31 -15.14 -0.70 -18.51
CA LYS A 31 -16.11 0.07 -17.71
C LYS A 31 -16.87 1.18 -18.45
N GLY A 32 -16.58 1.44 -19.72
CA GLY A 32 -17.14 2.60 -20.44
C GLY A 32 -18.62 2.55 -20.84
N ARG A 33 -19.38 1.48 -20.54
CA ARG A 33 -20.74 1.33 -21.09
C ARG A 33 -21.85 0.84 -20.16
N TRP A 34 -21.57 0.61 -18.88
CA TRP A 34 -22.55 -0.04 -18.01
C TRP A 34 -22.51 0.59 -16.62
N VAL A 35 -23.40 1.57 -16.40
CA VAL A 35 -23.94 1.92 -15.09
C VAL A 35 -24.80 0.72 -14.66
N VAL A 36 -24.15 -0.38 -14.28
CA VAL A 36 -24.79 -1.63 -13.88
C VAL A 36 -24.65 -1.76 -12.38
N GLU A 37 -25.79 -1.98 -11.72
CA GLU A 37 -25.89 -2.34 -10.33
C GLU A 37 -24.86 -3.41 -9.99
N ARG A 38 -23.81 -3.01 -9.26
CA ARG A 38 -22.82 -3.94 -8.73
C ARG A 38 -23.54 -4.91 -7.81
N THR A 39 -23.46 -6.20 -8.14
CA THR A 39 -24.06 -7.25 -7.31
C THR A 39 -23.47 -7.19 -5.90
N GLU A 40 -24.23 -7.58 -4.87
CA GLU A 40 -23.76 -7.57 -3.48
C GLU A 40 -22.47 -8.38 -3.29
N GLN A 41 -22.24 -9.39 -4.13
CA GLN A 41 -20.99 -10.16 -4.16
C GLN A 41 -19.79 -9.34 -4.67
N GLU A 42 -19.98 -8.47 -5.67
CA GLU A 42 -18.91 -7.58 -6.13
C GLU A 42 -18.56 -6.53 -5.08
N LYS A 43 -19.57 -6.00 -4.38
CA LYS A 43 -19.35 -5.05 -3.27
C LYS A 43 -18.61 -5.71 -2.11
N SER A 44 -18.99 -6.93 -1.74
CA SER A 44 -18.33 -7.66 -0.64
C SER A 44 -16.88 -8.03 -0.99
N MET A 45 -16.63 -8.42 -2.23
CA MET A 45 -15.27 -8.66 -2.73
C MET A 45 -14.45 -7.37 -2.73
N GLU A 46 -15.00 -6.26 -3.21
CA GLU A 46 -14.33 -4.96 -3.21
C GLU A 46 -13.96 -4.51 -1.79
N GLU A 47 -14.87 -4.69 -0.82
CA GLU A 47 -14.61 -4.34 0.58
C GLU A 47 -13.56 -5.28 1.20
N ALA A 48 -13.58 -6.57 0.89
CA ALA A 48 -12.56 -7.51 1.35
C ALA A 48 -11.16 -7.13 0.83
N VAL A 49 -11.06 -6.75 -0.45
CA VAL A 49 -9.81 -6.24 -1.04
C VAL A 49 -9.38 -4.93 -0.37
N ARG A 50 -10.33 -4.02 -0.15
CA ARG A 50 -10.08 -2.74 0.54
C ARG A 50 -9.58 -2.96 1.96
N ALA A 51 -10.16 -3.91 2.69
CA ALA A 51 -9.74 -4.28 4.03
C ALA A 51 -8.33 -4.87 4.06
N GLY A 52 -8.00 -5.76 3.13
CA GLY A 52 -6.65 -6.29 2.97
C GLY A 52 -5.63 -5.18 2.68
N MET A 53 -5.95 -4.28 1.75
CA MET A 53 -5.08 -3.13 1.43
C MET A 53 -4.87 -2.21 2.63
N ARG A 54 -5.93 -1.91 3.40
CA ARG A 54 -5.82 -1.15 4.65
C ARG A 54 -4.88 -1.81 5.66
N ALA A 55 -4.95 -3.14 5.80
CA ALA A 55 -4.09 -3.87 6.74
C ALA A 55 -2.61 -3.81 6.33
N LEU A 56 -2.32 -3.93 5.04
CA LEU A 56 -0.95 -3.80 4.51
C LEU A 56 -0.41 -2.37 4.68
N LEU A 57 -1.20 -1.36 4.35
CA LEU A 57 -0.82 0.04 4.53
C LEU A 57 -0.62 0.38 6.02
N TRP A 58 -1.45 -0.16 6.90
CA TRP A 58 -1.26 -0.01 8.35
C TRP A 58 0.06 -0.65 8.82
N ARG A 59 0.40 -1.84 8.30
CA ARG A 59 1.68 -2.50 8.61
C ARG A 59 2.87 -1.65 8.17
N GLU A 60 2.74 -0.97 7.04
CA GLU A 60 3.78 -0.08 6.52
C GLU A 60 3.89 1.22 7.33
N LEU A 61 2.77 1.83 7.75
CA LEU A 61 2.80 2.94 8.71
C LEU A 61 3.54 2.55 9.99
N LYS A 62 3.31 1.32 10.48
CA LYS A 62 4.02 0.79 11.64
C LYS A 62 5.53 0.64 11.38
N ASN A 63 5.94 0.12 10.22
CA ASN A 63 7.36 0.00 9.87
C ASN A 63 8.08 1.35 9.91
N ILE A 64 7.54 2.34 9.20
CA ILE A 64 8.15 3.67 9.11
C ILE A 64 8.17 4.34 10.48
N HIS A 65 7.10 4.17 11.26
CA HIS A 65 7.06 4.65 12.65
C HIS A 65 8.15 4.02 13.52
N GLU A 66 8.27 2.68 13.52
CA GLU A 66 9.28 1.99 14.30
C GLU A 66 10.70 2.43 13.92
N GLN A 67 10.98 2.52 12.62
CA GLN A 67 12.27 3.01 12.14
C GLN A 67 12.55 4.45 12.62
N ALA A 68 11.55 5.34 12.53
CA ALA A 68 11.72 6.72 12.97
C ALA A 68 11.93 6.84 14.49
N MET A 69 11.30 5.97 15.29
CA MET A 69 11.50 5.92 16.74
C MET A 69 12.89 5.39 17.08
N ASP A 70 13.34 4.32 16.41
CA ASP A 70 14.62 3.66 16.64
C ASP A 70 15.80 4.55 16.23
N GLU A 71 15.66 5.33 15.16
CA GLU A 71 16.66 6.30 14.70
C GLU A 71 16.58 7.64 15.43
N HIS A 72 15.58 7.84 16.31
CA HIS A 72 15.26 9.12 16.95
C HIS A 72 15.11 10.27 15.93
N GLY A 73 14.57 9.96 14.76
CA GLY A 73 14.53 10.87 13.63
C GLY A 73 13.84 10.26 12.40
N LEU A 74 13.25 11.11 11.57
CA LEU A 74 12.58 10.73 10.34
C LEU A 74 13.34 11.28 9.13
N ARG A 75 13.78 10.40 8.23
CA ARG A 75 14.44 10.82 7.00
C ARG A 75 13.48 11.53 6.04
N VAL A 76 13.97 12.44 5.21
CA VAL A 76 13.17 13.17 4.20
C VAL A 76 12.50 12.21 3.22
N ALA A 77 13.21 11.16 2.79
CA ALA A 77 12.65 10.12 1.92
C ALA A 77 11.50 9.37 2.61
N ASP A 78 11.70 8.97 3.86
CA ASP A 78 10.72 8.24 4.66
C ASP A 78 9.51 9.10 5.00
N ARG A 79 9.69 10.42 5.19
CA ARG A 79 8.59 11.37 5.39
C ARG A 79 7.65 11.40 4.18
N ARG A 80 8.19 11.47 2.96
CA ARG A 80 7.37 11.47 1.74
C ARG A 80 6.63 10.14 1.57
N GLN A 81 7.30 9.04 1.88
CA GLN A 81 6.67 7.71 1.86
C GLN A 81 5.55 7.62 2.91
N LEU A 82 5.82 8.07 4.14
CA LEU A 82 4.88 8.09 5.26
C LEU A 82 3.60 8.87 4.91
N GLU A 83 3.73 10.06 4.32
CA GLU A 83 2.60 10.87 3.86
C GLU A 83 1.78 10.15 2.79
N SER A 84 2.45 9.54 1.80
CA SER A 84 1.77 8.78 0.73
C SER A 84 1.02 7.56 1.27
N VAL A 85 1.66 6.78 2.15
CA VAL A 85 1.04 5.60 2.77
C VAL A 85 -0.13 6.02 3.65
N TYR A 86 0.02 7.09 4.44
CA TYR A 86 -1.06 7.60 5.28
C TYR A 86 -2.26 8.08 4.47
N ALA A 87 -2.03 8.85 3.39
CA ALA A 87 -3.09 9.33 2.52
C ALA A 87 -3.89 8.16 1.91
N ALA A 88 -3.20 7.13 1.41
CA ALA A 88 -3.84 5.93 0.88
C ALA A 88 -4.61 5.17 1.97
N TYR A 89 -4.00 4.99 3.14
CA TYR A 89 -4.63 4.30 4.27
C TYR A 89 -5.91 5.01 4.73
N HIS A 90 -5.84 6.32 4.91
CA HIS A 90 -6.96 7.14 5.37
C HIS A 90 -8.07 7.17 4.32
N GLY A 91 -7.73 7.31 3.03
CA GLY A 91 -8.69 7.31 1.92
C GLY A 91 -9.49 6.01 1.78
N LEU A 92 -8.97 4.88 2.26
CA LEU A 92 -9.69 3.60 2.27
C LEU A 92 -10.61 3.41 3.49
N GLY A 93 -10.70 4.40 4.39
CA GLY A 93 -11.44 4.29 5.67
C GLY A 93 -10.54 3.88 6.83
N GLY A 94 -9.29 4.35 6.85
CA GLY A 94 -8.33 4.09 7.91
C GLY A 94 -8.84 4.50 9.30
N ASN A 95 -8.31 3.86 10.35
CA ASN A 95 -8.72 4.07 11.73
C ASN A 95 -7.75 5.01 12.52
N GLY A 96 -8.14 5.35 13.75
CA GLY A 96 -7.37 6.25 14.62
C GLY A 96 -5.98 5.72 15.01
N THR A 97 -5.75 4.40 14.97
CA THR A 97 -4.46 3.81 15.34
C THR A 97 -3.39 4.11 14.28
N GLY A 98 -3.70 3.95 12.99
CA GLY A 98 -2.76 4.33 11.91
C GLY A 98 -2.46 5.83 11.90
N THR A 99 -3.46 6.66 12.22
CA THR A 99 -3.29 8.12 12.34
C THR A 99 -2.34 8.50 13.47
N ARG A 100 -2.34 7.75 14.58
CA ARG A 100 -1.40 7.97 15.69
C ARG A 100 0.04 7.67 15.27
N LEU A 101 0.28 6.51 14.65
CA LEU A 101 1.60 6.12 14.16
C LEU A 101 2.19 7.18 13.20
N TYR A 102 1.35 7.68 12.28
CA TYR A 102 1.70 8.77 11.37
C TYR A 102 2.14 10.03 12.11
N ARG A 103 1.34 10.51 13.08
CA ARG A 103 1.65 11.73 13.84
C ARG A 103 2.92 11.58 14.66
N ASP A 104 3.07 10.44 15.33
CA ASP A 104 4.23 10.19 16.18
C ASP A 104 5.52 10.20 15.36
N ALA A 105 5.52 9.57 14.18
CA ALA A 105 6.66 9.61 13.27
C ALA A 105 6.90 11.01 12.69
N MET A 106 5.84 11.74 12.30
CA MET A 106 5.97 13.11 11.76
C MET A 106 6.51 14.13 12.77
N ASN A 107 6.34 13.85 14.07
CA ASN A 107 6.86 14.66 15.17
C ASN A 107 8.34 14.41 15.48
N GLN A 108 8.96 13.39 14.90
CA GLN A 108 10.41 13.17 15.02
C GLN A 108 11.19 14.25 14.26
N PRO A 109 12.41 14.60 14.72
CA PRO A 109 13.28 15.51 13.98
C PRO A 109 13.67 14.91 12.62
N VAL A 110 13.95 15.76 11.65
CA VAL A 110 14.50 15.31 10.36
C VAL A 110 16.01 15.17 10.48
N ILE A 111 16.56 14.05 10.00
CA ILE A 111 17.95 13.64 10.28
C ILE A 111 18.87 13.51 9.06
N ASP A 112 18.39 13.81 7.84
CA ASP A 112 19.16 13.75 6.59
C ASP A 112 18.85 14.90 5.60
#